data_AF-Q0V2N9-F1
#
_entry.id   AF-Q0V2N9-F1
#
_cell.length_a   1.000
_cell.length_b   1.000
_cell.length_c   1.000
_cell.angle_alpha   90.00
_cell.angle_beta   90.00
_cell.angle_gamma   90.00
#
_symmetry.space_group_name_H-M   'P 1'
#
loop_
_entity.id
_entity.type
_entity.pdbx_description
1 polymer ?
#
loop_
_entity_poly.entity_id
_entity_poly.type
_entity_poly.pdbx_seq_one_letter_code
_entity_poly.pdbx_strand_id
1 'polypeptide(L)'
;MSELILTGAYRFHNFATLYWLNLVEQVFTRYSTDALPIEFINLLETLRGKRETAPDRNFEDSSVPHYMIQLRQRNPELVTMICKSISFQATSEKSSFRTKDIEWASLDPLNISTTSYDVHSLMEHFLTPSQITRPTIKEKLVYHYGDRLFKCQYMSCIFRRHGFETKASRNSHEKEHVKPWKCDVEGCEFENGGFLSRKMRDEHLMRFHAHYNVIPNSEFQNLDEADLKEVCLDLVKADDVLRVRELAAAGMLKDKPHMHDLIPCAAQYASPEMLKMLLGQKCPWSGIYTYWGIYSKLLLCEVVASKSLQMLEYILHSDPADWKKLLNVESNGRVGFDLSNRALEEKLREMRAAGLPDVLAKGNDEMLAILCKWIERDVLLEKTKSYLVYPNMVAATAGDTYREQKLLGMWRKIPSEYWAKNNWKNAITSVASTTCSIELAKFLVDQGVPMDWRNSKAVPTPLLHAARKTNAEAAELVKFLLFSGAEPVVQIVKNDTKRARSKRTVETSQIHVSEQKGAKQISKWLGVSFNELVVQAKRARGEPESSDT
;
A
#
# COMPACT_ATOMS: atom_id res chain seq x y z
N MET A 1 27.86 -27.94 -34.77
CA MET A 1 27.38 -27.17 -33.59
C MET A 1 26.72 -28.07 -32.53
N SER A 2 25.88 -29.04 -32.90
CA SER A 2 25.21 -29.95 -31.95
C SER A 2 26.16 -30.68 -30.99
N GLU A 3 27.28 -31.21 -31.49
CA GLU A 3 28.32 -31.84 -30.66
C GLU A 3 29.03 -30.86 -29.71
N LEU A 4 29.22 -29.61 -30.15
CA LEU A 4 29.80 -28.55 -29.33
C LEU A 4 28.90 -28.17 -28.15
N ILE A 5 27.58 -28.27 -28.33
CA ILE A 5 26.62 -28.12 -27.22
C ILE A 5 26.77 -29.28 -26.24
N LEU A 6 26.80 -30.52 -26.73
CA LEU A 6 26.89 -31.70 -25.87
C LEU A 6 28.24 -31.86 -25.14
N THR A 7 29.29 -31.18 -25.60
CA THR A 7 30.60 -31.08 -24.92
C THR A 7 30.71 -29.84 -24.04
N GLY A 8 29.69 -28.97 -24.06
CA GLY A 8 29.61 -27.78 -23.22
C GLY A 8 30.48 -26.62 -23.69
N ALA A 9 30.78 -26.50 -24.98
CA ALA A 9 31.52 -25.36 -25.53
C ALA A 9 30.77 -24.02 -25.34
N TYR A 10 29.45 -24.06 -25.15
CA TYR A 10 28.58 -22.87 -25.02
C TYR A 10 28.13 -22.58 -23.58
N ARG A 11 28.76 -23.17 -22.54
CA ARG A 11 28.34 -22.98 -21.13
C ARG A 11 28.27 -21.51 -20.70
N PHE A 12 29.20 -20.69 -21.18
CA PHE A 12 29.27 -19.26 -20.86
C PHE A 12 28.64 -18.36 -21.93
N HIS A 13 28.00 -18.92 -22.96
CA HIS A 13 27.45 -18.13 -24.07
C HIS A 13 26.46 -17.07 -23.59
N ASN A 14 25.43 -17.45 -22.83
CA ASN A 14 24.43 -16.50 -22.33
C ASN A 14 25.03 -15.46 -21.39
N PHE A 15 26.06 -15.81 -20.62
CA PHE A 15 26.77 -14.84 -19.78
C PHE A 15 27.56 -13.85 -20.64
N ALA A 16 28.39 -14.33 -21.55
CA ALA A 16 29.20 -13.49 -22.42
C ALA A 16 28.33 -12.54 -23.24
N THR A 17 27.25 -13.03 -23.85
CA THR A 17 26.35 -12.21 -24.68
C THR A 17 25.62 -11.10 -23.92
N LEU A 18 25.32 -11.31 -22.63
CA LEU A 18 24.63 -10.31 -21.79
C LEU A 18 25.57 -9.25 -21.21
N TYR A 19 26.82 -9.61 -20.91
CA TYR A 19 27.69 -8.75 -20.09
C TYR A 19 28.90 -8.17 -20.83
N TRP A 20 29.28 -8.68 -22.00
CA TRP A 20 30.51 -8.23 -22.67
C TRP A 20 30.52 -6.71 -22.91
N LEU A 21 29.41 -6.14 -23.39
CA LEU A 21 29.35 -4.72 -23.72
C LEU A 21 29.37 -3.84 -22.47
N ASN A 22 28.66 -4.26 -21.41
CA ASN A 22 28.70 -3.56 -20.12
C ASN A 22 30.11 -3.58 -19.50
N LEU A 23 30.84 -4.70 -19.60
CA LEU A 23 32.23 -4.77 -19.16
C LEU A 23 33.14 -3.83 -19.95
N VAL A 24 32.89 -3.70 -21.27
CA VAL A 24 33.60 -2.77 -22.14
C VAL A 24 33.34 -1.32 -21.71
N GLU A 25 32.08 -0.94 -21.47
CA GLU A 25 31.71 0.38 -20.94
C GLU A 25 32.33 0.68 -19.57
N GLN A 26 32.37 -0.31 -18.67
CA GLN A 26 33.01 -0.16 -17.35
C GLN A 26 34.53 0.10 -17.45
N VAL A 27 35.21 -0.55 -18.40
CA VAL A 27 36.62 -0.29 -18.65
C VAL A 27 36.83 1.12 -19.20
N PHE A 28 35.98 1.56 -20.14
CA PHE A 28 36.04 2.91 -20.70
C PHE A 28 35.74 4.03 -19.70
N THR A 29 34.89 3.77 -18.70
CA THR A 29 34.57 4.75 -17.65
C THR A 29 35.65 4.82 -16.56
N ARG A 30 36.42 3.75 -16.36
CA ARG A 30 37.45 3.65 -15.32
C ARG A 30 38.83 4.14 -15.75
N TYR A 31 39.16 4.06 -17.03
CA TYR A 31 40.45 4.47 -17.58
C TYR A 31 40.28 5.66 -18.52
N SER A 32 41.24 6.59 -18.50
CA SER A 32 41.36 7.56 -19.60
C SER A 32 41.76 6.83 -20.87
N THR A 33 41.36 7.35 -22.04
CA THR A 33 41.60 6.69 -23.33
C THR A 33 43.08 6.47 -23.64
N ASP A 34 43.96 7.31 -23.09
CA ASP A 34 45.42 7.20 -23.18
C ASP A 34 46.04 6.12 -22.26
N ALA A 35 45.27 5.58 -21.32
CA ALA A 35 45.70 4.58 -20.34
C ALA A 35 45.03 3.21 -20.52
N LEU A 36 44.36 2.97 -21.67
CA LEU A 36 43.72 1.68 -21.94
C LEU A 36 44.76 0.57 -22.11
N PRO A 37 44.61 -0.58 -21.43
CA PRO A 37 45.51 -1.72 -21.59
C PRO A 37 45.53 -2.22 -23.04
N ILE A 38 46.73 -2.50 -23.57
CA ILE A 38 46.91 -3.01 -24.95
C ILE A 38 46.20 -4.36 -25.12
N GLU A 39 46.22 -5.19 -24.08
CA GLU A 39 45.55 -6.49 -24.04
C GLU A 39 44.03 -6.34 -24.23
N PHE A 40 43.43 -5.28 -23.69
CA PHE A 40 41.99 -5.01 -23.84
C PHE A 40 41.65 -4.66 -25.29
N ILE A 41 42.47 -3.82 -25.94
CA ILE A 41 42.31 -3.48 -27.36
C ILE A 41 42.46 -4.73 -28.24
N ASN A 42 43.46 -5.59 -27.96
CA ASN A 42 43.66 -6.84 -28.69
C ASN A 42 42.46 -7.80 -28.56
N LEU A 43 41.80 -7.84 -27.41
CA LEU A 43 40.58 -8.64 -27.21
C LEU A 43 39.40 -8.12 -28.04
N LEU A 44 39.23 -6.80 -28.12
CA LEU A 44 38.19 -6.17 -28.93
C LEU A 44 38.44 -6.35 -30.43
N GLU A 45 39.69 -6.24 -30.88
CA GLU A 45 40.09 -6.55 -32.26
C GLU A 45 39.84 -8.02 -32.60
N THR A 46 40.16 -8.93 -31.67
CA THR A 46 39.85 -10.36 -31.85
C THR A 46 38.35 -10.63 -31.94
N LEU A 47 37.54 -9.93 -31.14
CA LEU A 47 36.09 -10.01 -31.20
C LEU A 47 35.58 -9.54 -32.56
N ARG A 48 36.01 -8.35 -33.00
CA ARG A 48 35.65 -7.78 -34.31
C ARG A 48 36.00 -8.74 -35.44
N GLY A 49 37.28 -9.11 -35.56
CA GLY A 49 37.76 -9.96 -36.66
C GLY A 49 37.11 -11.35 -36.74
N LYS A 50 36.59 -11.88 -35.64
CA LYS A 50 35.93 -13.20 -35.61
C LYS A 50 34.41 -13.15 -35.72
N ARG A 51 33.78 -12.01 -35.42
CA ARG A 51 32.33 -11.94 -35.19
C ARG A 51 31.63 -10.83 -35.97
N GLU A 52 32.33 -9.86 -36.52
CA GLU A 52 31.73 -8.76 -37.26
C GLU A 52 30.93 -9.25 -38.48
N THR A 53 29.73 -8.72 -38.64
CA THR A 53 28.83 -8.99 -39.78
C THR A 53 29.02 -7.90 -40.84
N ALA A 54 28.72 -8.21 -42.10
CA ALA A 54 28.86 -7.24 -43.18
C ALA A 54 28.01 -5.98 -42.89
N PRO A 55 28.49 -4.76 -43.19
CA PRO A 55 27.85 -3.53 -42.77
C PRO A 55 26.47 -3.37 -43.42
N ASP A 56 25.44 -3.23 -42.58
CA ASP A 56 24.15 -2.71 -43.02
C ASP A 56 24.31 -1.22 -43.39
N ARG A 57 23.78 -0.82 -44.55
CA ARG A 57 24.04 0.49 -45.20
C ARG A 57 23.23 1.64 -44.61
N ASN A 58 22.31 1.36 -43.68
CA ASN A 58 21.30 2.32 -43.21
C ASN A 58 21.47 2.77 -41.75
N PHE A 59 22.63 2.55 -41.12
CA PHE A 59 22.84 3.04 -39.75
C PHE A 59 23.17 4.54 -39.76
N GLU A 60 22.22 5.37 -39.35
CA GLU A 60 22.47 6.78 -39.06
C GLU A 60 23.51 6.90 -37.93
N ASP A 61 24.46 7.81 -38.10
CA ASP A 61 25.64 7.98 -37.24
C ASP A 61 25.19 8.30 -35.80
N SER A 62 25.10 7.28 -34.96
CA SER A 62 24.74 7.43 -33.55
C SER A 62 25.79 8.30 -32.86
N SER A 63 25.35 9.16 -31.94
CA SER A 63 26.25 10.05 -31.23
C SER A 63 27.31 9.23 -30.47
N VAL A 64 28.57 9.37 -30.88
CA VAL A 64 29.69 8.68 -30.23
C VAL A 64 29.78 9.21 -28.80
N PRO A 65 29.71 8.35 -27.77
CA PRO A 65 29.83 8.81 -26.39
C PRO A 65 31.14 9.59 -26.19
N HIS A 66 31.07 10.70 -25.44
CA HIS A 66 32.18 11.64 -25.29
C HIS A 66 33.50 10.97 -24.85
N TYR A 67 33.40 9.90 -24.05
CA TYR A 67 34.54 9.11 -23.56
C TYR A 67 35.22 8.22 -24.64
N MET A 68 34.63 8.05 -25.82
CA MET A 68 35.18 7.25 -26.94
C MET A 68 35.77 8.11 -28.07
N ILE A 69 35.64 9.44 -28.01
CA ILE A 69 36.08 10.36 -29.08
C ILE A 69 37.56 10.20 -29.40
N GLN A 70 38.42 10.08 -28.37
CA GLN A 70 39.87 9.90 -28.56
C GLN A 70 40.22 8.52 -29.15
N LEU A 71 39.47 7.47 -28.79
CA LEU A 71 39.69 6.13 -29.35
C LEU A 71 39.29 6.09 -30.82
N ARG A 72 38.26 6.86 -31.22
CA ARG A 72 37.82 6.99 -32.62
C ARG A 72 38.95 7.51 -33.52
N GLN A 73 39.82 8.37 -32.99
CA GLN A 73 40.98 8.88 -33.73
C GLN A 73 42.06 7.82 -33.96
N ARG A 74 42.18 6.83 -33.06
CA ARG A 74 43.19 5.76 -33.14
C ARG A 74 42.68 4.53 -33.89
N ASN A 75 41.48 4.06 -33.55
CA ASN A 75 40.86 2.84 -34.07
C ASN A 75 39.38 3.09 -34.43
N PRO A 76 39.10 3.74 -35.58
CA PRO A 76 37.73 4.15 -35.94
C PRO A 76 36.78 2.97 -36.13
N GLU A 77 37.24 1.88 -36.76
CA GLU A 77 36.43 0.68 -37.02
C GLU A 77 35.93 0.02 -35.74
N LEU A 78 36.81 -0.09 -34.74
CA LEU A 78 36.50 -0.67 -33.44
C LEU A 78 35.45 0.17 -32.68
N VAL A 79 35.57 1.49 -32.73
CA VAL A 79 34.56 2.39 -32.14
C VAL A 79 33.23 2.29 -32.87
N THR A 80 33.24 2.20 -34.20
CA THR A 80 32.02 1.99 -34.99
C THR A 80 31.33 0.69 -34.62
N MET A 81 32.06 -0.42 -34.50
CA MET A 81 31.49 -1.71 -34.07
C MET A 81 30.84 -1.59 -32.69
N ILE A 82 31.53 -0.99 -31.71
CA ILE A 82 31.00 -0.82 -30.35
C ILE A 82 29.76 0.08 -30.34
N CYS A 83 29.78 1.21 -31.04
CA CYS A 83 28.63 2.12 -31.09
C CYS A 83 27.41 1.44 -31.73
N LYS A 84 27.62 0.67 -32.82
CA LYS A 84 26.55 -0.15 -33.41
C LYS A 84 26.03 -1.19 -32.42
N SER A 85 26.91 -1.82 -31.64
CA SER A 85 26.51 -2.80 -30.62
C SER A 85 25.71 -2.16 -29.48
N ILE A 86 26.07 -0.94 -29.05
CA ILE A 86 25.34 -0.18 -28.03
C ILE A 86 23.94 0.17 -28.54
N SER A 87 23.84 0.72 -29.75
CA SER A 87 22.57 1.09 -30.35
C SER A 87 21.68 -0.13 -30.64
N PHE A 88 22.27 -1.27 -31.02
CA PHE A 88 21.58 -2.54 -31.14
C PHE A 88 21.07 -3.04 -29.79
N GLN A 89 21.89 -3.00 -28.73
CA GLN A 89 21.48 -3.39 -27.38
C GLN A 89 20.32 -2.52 -26.87
N ALA A 90 20.41 -1.19 -27.02
CA ALA A 90 19.35 -0.26 -26.64
C ALA A 90 18.03 -0.53 -27.40
N THR A 91 18.12 -0.86 -28.68
CA THR A 91 16.97 -1.29 -29.48
C THR A 91 16.41 -2.62 -29.00
N SER A 92 17.27 -3.59 -28.64
CA SER A 92 16.87 -4.91 -28.14
C SER A 92 16.23 -4.88 -26.75
N GLU A 93 16.57 -3.90 -25.92
CA GLU A 93 15.97 -3.69 -24.59
C GLU A 93 14.57 -3.08 -24.69
N LYS A 94 14.34 -2.22 -25.69
CA LYS A 94 13.06 -1.56 -25.95
C LYS A 94 12.09 -2.41 -26.77
N SER A 95 12.59 -3.43 -27.47
CA SER A 95 11.81 -4.29 -28.36
C SER A 95 11.65 -5.70 -27.81
N SER A 96 10.61 -6.39 -28.27
CA SER A 96 10.32 -7.78 -27.90
C SER A 96 11.14 -8.78 -28.72
N PHE A 97 12.46 -8.60 -28.84
CA PHE A 97 13.32 -9.51 -29.61
C PHE A 97 13.39 -10.89 -28.96
N ARG A 98 12.89 -11.89 -29.69
CA ARG A 98 12.88 -13.28 -29.27
C ARG A 98 13.95 -14.03 -30.05
N THR A 99 14.74 -14.83 -29.35
CA THR A 99 15.81 -15.66 -29.93
C THR A 99 15.30 -16.49 -31.09
N LYS A 100 14.04 -16.94 -31.09
CA LYS A 100 13.44 -17.76 -32.16
C LYS A 100 13.14 -17.03 -33.47
N ASP A 101 13.08 -15.70 -33.46
CA ASP A 101 12.75 -14.88 -34.62
C ASP A 101 14.08 -14.44 -35.28
N ILE A 102 14.40 -14.92 -36.48
CA ILE A 102 15.70 -14.63 -37.12
C ILE A 102 15.77 -13.25 -37.79
N GLU A 103 14.61 -12.63 -38.03
CA GLU A 103 14.47 -11.42 -38.85
C GLU A 103 15.23 -10.21 -38.31
N TRP A 104 15.43 -10.10 -36.99
CA TRP A 104 16.20 -9.02 -36.35
C TRP A 104 17.67 -9.38 -36.14
N ALA A 105 18.08 -10.64 -36.32
CA ALA A 105 19.48 -11.04 -36.10
C ALA A 105 20.44 -10.42 -37.13
N SER A 106 19.93 -9.97 -38.28
CA SER A 106 20.67 -9.19 -39.27
C SER A 106 21.01 -7.77 -38.81
N LEU A 107 20.30 -7.25 -37.81
CA LEU A 107 20.54 -5.93 -37.22
C LEU A 107 21.67 -5.95 -36.18
N ASP A 108 22.13 -7.15 -35.76
CA ASP A 108 23.27 -7.30 -34.87
C ASP A 108 24.57 -7.05 -35.67
N PRO A 109 25.39 -6.05 -35.29
CA PRO A 109 26.69 -5.80 -35.93
C PRO A 109 27.70 -6.94 -35.71
N LEU A 110 27.40 -7.88 -34.82
CA LEU A 110 28.16 -9.10 -34.60
C LEU A 110 27.25 -10.32 -34.87
N ASN A 111 27.82 -11.46 -35.27
CA ASN A 111 27.04 -12.69 -35.46
C ASN A 111 26.63 -13.36 -34.12
N ILE A 112 26.61 -12.60 -33.02
CA ILE A 112 26.33 -13.05 -31.66
C ILE A 112 24.86 -13.45 -31.51
N SER A 113 23.94 -12.65 -32.06
CA SER A 113 22.51 -12.93 -32.05
C SER A 113 22.17 -14.14 -32.91
N THR A 114 22.78 -14.28 -34.09
CA THR A 114 22.66 -15.50 -34.93
C THR A 114 23.17 -16.74 -34.18
N THR A 115 24.36 -16.66 -33.58
CA THR A 115 24.90 -17.76 -32.76
C THR A 115 23.96 -18.08 -31.59
N SER A 116 23.36 -17.06 -30.98
CA SER A 116 22.40 -17.23 -29.89
C SER A 116 21.13 -17.93 -30.32
N TYR A 117 20.61 -17.62 -31.51
CA TYR A 117 19.49 -18.33 -32.12
C TYR A 117 19.84 -19.81 -32.34
N ASP A 118 20.97 -20.11 -32.97
CA ASP A 118 21.36 -21.47 -33.29
C ASP A 118 21.53 -22.32 -32.02
N VAL A 119 22.19 -21.77 -31.00
CA VAL A 119 22.36 -22.44 -29.70
C VAL A 119 21.00 -22.69 -29.04
N HIS A 120 20.10 -21.71 -29.06
CA HIS A 120 18.77 -21.85 -28.48
C HIS A 120 17.92 -22.89 -29.23
N SER A 121 17.92 -22.84 -30.56
CA SER A 121 17.19 -23.76 -31.43
C SER A 121 17.64 -25.21 -31.24
N LEU A 122 18.95 -25.44 -31.18
CA LEU A 122 19.51 -26.77 -30.91
C LEU A 122 19.23 -27.24 -29.48
N MET A 123 19.26 -26.35 -28.49
CA MET A 123 18.82 -26.67 -27.13
C MET A 123 17.35 -27.10 -27.11
N GLU A 124 16.45 -26.35 -27.73
CA GLU A 124 15.03 -26.73 -27.82
C GLU A 124 14.84 -28.09 -28.52
N HIS A 125 15.63 -28.37 -29.56
CA HIS A 125 15.61 -29.66 -30.23
C HIS A 125 15.99 -30.81 -29.29
N PHE A 126 17.06 -30.66 -28.50
CA PHE A 126 17.44 -31.68 -27.51
C PHE A 126 16.43 -31.85 -26.39
N LEU A 127 15.69 -30.80 -26.03
CA LEU A 127 14.67 -30.81 -24.99
C LEU A 127 13.31 -31.38 -25.48
N THR A 128 13.21 -31.80 -26.74
CA THR A 128 12.02 -32.52 -27.23
C THR A 128 11.88 -33.89 -26.55
N PRO A 129 10.64 -34.38 -26.32
CA PRO A 129 10.42 -35.68 -25.66
C PRO A 129 11.16 -36.86 -26.31
N SER A 130 11.35 -36.82 -27.64
CA SER A 130 12.04 -37.87 -28.40
C SER A 130 13.57 -37.87 -28.22
N GLN A 131 14.17 -36.73 -27.84
CA GLN A 131 15.62 -36.60 -27.67
C GLN A 131 16.04 -36.65 -26.20
N ILE A 132 15.30 -35.98 -25.31
CA ILE A 132 15.67 -35.87 -23.88
C ILE A 132 15.50 -37.18 -23.10
N THR A 133 14.71 -38.11 -23.63
CA THR A 133 14.52 -39.45 -23.06
C THR A 133 15.74 -40.34 -23.25
N ARG A 134 16.70 -39.95 -24.10
CA ARG A 134 18.01 -40.62 -24.22
C ARG A 134 18.88 -40.23 -23.02
N PRO A 135 19.20 -41.16 -22.09
CA PRO A 135 19.90 -40.84 -20.83
C PRO A 135 21.21 -40.08 -21.06
N THR A 136 21.98 -40.50 -22.07
CA THR A 136 23.28 -39.90 -22.44
C THR A 136 23.20 -38.45 -22.88
N ILE A 137 22.06 -37.98 -23.41
CA ILE A 137 21.88 -36.59 -23.84
C ILE A 137 21.50 -35.74 -22.63
N LYS A 138 20.52 -36.20 -21.83
CA LYS A 138 20.06 -35.49 -20.64
C LYS A 138 21.18 -35.29 -19.63
N GLU A 139 21.97 -36.34 -19.35
CA GLU A 139 23.10 -36.28 -18.43
C GLU A 139 24.15 -35.25 -18.87
N LYS A 140 24.53 -35.24 -20.16
CA LYS A 140 25.48 -34.27 -20.70
C LYS A 140 24.97 -32.83 -20.61
N LEU A 141 23.69 -32.62 -20.91
CA LEU A 141 23.07 -31.29 -20.82
C LEU A 141 23.01 -30.80 -19.38
N VAL A 142 22.61 -31.64 -18.43
CA VAL A 142 22.58 -31.29 -17.00
C VAL A 142 24.00 -31.01 -16.48
N TYR A 143 24.97 -31.87 -16.82
CA TYR A 143 26.37 -31.69 -16.40
C TYR A 143 26.98 -30.36 -16.87
N HIS A 144 26.62 -29.91 -18.08
CA HIS A 144 27.19 -28.68 -18.64
C HIS A 144 26.36 -27.43 -18.34
N TYR A 145 25.02 -27.51 -18.36
CA TYR A 145 24.12 -26.35 -18.34
C TYR A 145 23.20 -26.29 -17.10
N GLY A 146 23.32 -27.27 -16.21
CA GLY A 146 22.55 -27.40 -14.97
C GLY A 146 21.13 -27.93 -15.17
N ASP A 147 20.39 -28.06 -14.06
CA ASP A 147 19.05 -28.67 -14.06
C ASP A 147 17.96 -27.79 -14.71
N ARG A 148 18.23 -26.49 -14.83
CA ARG A 148 17.31 -25.47 -15.37
C ARG A 148 17.49 -25.26 -16.86
N LEU A 149 17.26 -26.32 -17.63
CA LEU A 149 17.57 -26.36 -19.07
C LEU A 149 16.63 -25.48 -19.93
N PHE A 150 15.41 -25.19 -19.47
CA PHE A 150 14.45 -24.40 -20.24
C PHE A 150 14.74 -22.90 -20.08
N LYS A 151 15.46 -22.29 -21.02
CA LYS A 151 15.81 -20.86 -20.97
C LYS A 151 14.74 -19.98 -21.61
N CYS A 152 14.53 -18.76 -21.07
CA CYS A 152 13.63 -17.77 -21.65
C CYS A 152 14.12 -17.33 -23.05
N GLN A 153 13.20 -17.19 -24.00
CA GLN A 153 13.50 -16.78 -25.37
C GLN A 153 13.75 -15.27 -25.56
N TYR A 154 13.46 -14.41 -24.57
CA TYR A 154 13.65 -12.96 -24.70
C TYR A 154 15.09 -12.54 -24.37
N MET A 155 15.72 -11.78 -25.27
CA MET A 155 17.17 -11.47 -25.23
C MET A 155 17.60 -10.71 -23.97
N SER A 156 16.78 -9.75 -23.53
CA SER A 156 17.02 -8.90 -22.36
C SER A 156 16.57 -9.52 -21.03
N CYS A 157 16.01 -10.74 -21.05
CA CYS A 157 15.47 -11.36 -19.84
C CYS A 157 16.57 -12.04 -18.99
N ILE A 158 16.59 -11.76 -17.68
CA ILE A 158 17.50 -12.42 -16.72
C ILE A 158 17.35 -13.96 -16.71
N PHE A 159 16.13 -14.46 -16.97
CA PHE A 159 15.84 -15.89 -17.01
C PHE A 159 16.37 -16.60 -18.27
N ARG A 160 16.99 -15.86 -19.19
CA ARG A 160 17.79 -16.44 -20.28
C ARG A 160 19.07 -17.12 -19.75
N ARG A 161 19.66 -16.59 -18.68
CA ARG A 161 20.80 -17.21 -17.98
C ARG A 161 20.31 -18.30 -17.02
N HIS A 162 19.38 -17.96 -16.15
CA HIS A 162 18.96 -18.84 -15.06
C HIS A 162 18.12 -20.03 -15.53
N GLY A 163 17.16 -19.79 -16.43
CA GLY A 163 16.26 -20.82 -16.92
C GLY A 163 15.28 -21.34 -15.88
N PHE A 164 14.52 -22.34 -16.31
CA PHE A 164 13.46 -23.00 -15.57
C PHE A 164 13.66 -24.52 -15.59
N GLU A 165 13.15 -25.18 -14.56
CA GLU A 165 13.20 -26.65 -14.42
C GLU A 165 12.23 -27.33 -15.38
N THR A 166 11.16 -26.65 -15.78
CA THR A 166 10.12 -27.19 -16.67
C THR A 166 9.76 -26.24 -17.80
N LYS A 167 9.39 -26.81 -18.94
CA LYS A 167 8.84 -26.07 -20.09
C LYS A 167 7.58 -25.27 -19.72
N ALA A 168 6.74 -25.82 -18.84
CA ALA A 168 5.51 -25.17 -18.39
C ALA A 168 5.80 -23.88 -17.61
N SER A 169 6.77 -23.92 -16.69
CA SER A 169 7.20 -22.74 -15.93
C SER A 169 7.77 -21.64 -16.84
N ARG A 170 8.62 -22.01 -17.81
CA ARG A 170 9.10 -21.08 -18.84
C ARG A 170 7.93 -20.46 -19.62
N ASN A 171 7.03 -21.28 -20.14
CA ASN A 171 5.92 -20.79 -20.96
C ASN A 171 4.99 -19.86 -20.18
N SER A 172 4.81 -20.09 -18.88
CA SER A 172 4.05 -19.17 -18.01
C SER A 172 4.75 -17.83 -17.89
N HIS A 173 6.06 -17.83 -17.63
CA HIS A 173 6.86 -16.62 -17.55
C HIS A 173 6.90 -15.85 -18.89
N GLU A 174 7.00 -16.55 -20.02
CA GLU A 174 7.05 -15.91 -21.33
C GLU A 174 5.77 -15.14 -21.69
N LYS A 175 4.63 -15.46 -21.04
CA LYS A 175 3.39 -14.65 -21.15
C LYS A 175 3.56 -13.26 -20.55
N GLU A 176 4.42 -13.10 -19.54
CA GLU A 176 4.75 -11.80 -18.93
C GLU A 176 5.64 -10.93 -19.84
N HIS A 177 6.13 -11.45 -20.96
CA HIS A 177 6.82 -10.65 -21.97
C HIS A 177 5.92 -10.28 -23.15
N VAL A 178 4.79 -10.97 -23.31
CA VAL A 178 3.78 -10.58 -24.30
C VAL A 178 3.10 -9.34 -23.76
N LYS A 179 3.43 -8.20 -24.35
CA LYS A 179 2.85 -6.89 -24.04
C LYS A 179 1.93 -6.47 -25.20
N PRO A 180 0.76 -7.13 -25.37
CA PRO A 180 -0.05 -6.95 -26.58
C PRO A 180 -0.78 -5.60 -26.60
N TRP A 181 -0.86 -4.94 -25.45
CA TRP A 181 -1.54 -3.66 -25.29
C TRP A 181 -0.54 -2.54 -25.50
N LYS A 182 -0.44 -2.02 -26.71
CA LYS A 182 0.45 -0.90 -27.04
C LYS A 182 -0.21 0.45 -26.80
N CYS A 183 0.59 1.47 -26.53
CA CYS A 183 0.11 2.86 -26.59
C CYS A 183 -0.05 3.25 -28.06
N ASP A 184 -1.09 4.01 -28.37
CA ASP A 184 -1.44 4.52 -29.70
C ASP A 184 -0.94 5.94 -29.95
N VAL A 185 -0.31 6.58 -28.96
CA VAL A 185 0.27 7.92 -29.09
C VAL A 185 1.65 7.83 -29.75
N GLU A 186 1.79 8.48 -30.90
CA GLU A 186 3.01 8.54 -31.70
C GLU A 186 4.16 9.18 -30.92
N GLY A 187 5.31 8.49 -30.84
CA GLY A 187 6.49 8.92 -30.09
C GLY A 187 6.48 8.54 -28.61
N CYS A 188 5.44 7.84 -28.12
CA CYS A 188 5.39 7.34 -26.76
C CYS A 188 6.36 6.16 -26.56
N GLU A 189 7.06 6.12 -25.42
CA GLU A 189 7.98 5.02 -25.11
C GLU A 189 7.28 3.64 -25.05
N PHE A 190 5.97 3.63 -24.79
CA PHE A 190 5.14 2.43 -24.75
C PHE A 190 4.39 2.13 -26.06
N GLU A 191 4.57 2.95 -27.10
CA GLU A 191 4.08 2.68 -28.46
C GLU A 191 4.66 1.35 -28.99
N ASN A 192 5.96 1.16 -28.80
CA ASN A 192 6.66 -0.05 -29.20
C ASN A 192 6.80 -1.06 -28.05
N GLY A 193 6.93 -0.58 -26.81
CA GLY A 193 7.16 -1.42 -25.62
C GLY A 193 5.91 -2.10 -25.06
N GLY A 194 4.72 -1.50 -25.16
CA GLY A 194 3.43 -2.03 -24.71
C GLY A 194 3.30 -2.35 -23.21
N PHE A 195 2.15 -2.92 -22.84
CA PHE A 195 1.75 -3.25 -21.47
C PHE A 195 1.30 -4.71 -21.34
N LEU A 196 1.50 -5.26 -20.14
CA LEU A 196 1.13 -6.64 -19.78
C LEU A 196 -0.38 -6.88 -19.76
N SER A 197 -1.16 -5.82 -19.58
CA SER A 197 -2.62 -5.89 -19.56
C SER A 197 -3.24 -4.63 -20.15
N ARG A 198 -4.47 -4.78 -20.65
CA ARG A 198 -5.29 -3.67 -21.14
C ARG A 198 -5.44 -2.60 -20.07
N LYS A 199 -5.67 -3.01 -18.82
CA LYS A 199 -5.81 -2.14 -17.67
C LYS A 199 -4.58 -1.24 -17.47
N MET A 200 -3.37 -1.79 -17.54
CA MET A 200 -2.13 -1.01 -17.40
C MET A 200 -1.94 -0.01 -18.54
N ARG A 201 -2.30 -0.39 -19.78
CA ARG A 201 -2.30 0.55 -20.91
C ARG A 201 -3.32 1.66 -20.69
N ASP A 202 -4.53 1.30 -20.27
CA ASP A 202 -5.62 2.26 -20.09
C ASP A 202 -5.27 3.22 -18.94
N GLU A 203 -4.69 2.74 -17.84
CA GLU A 203 -4.12 3.56 -16.77
C GLU A 203 -2.99 4.47 -17.26
N HIS A 204 -2.10 3.98 -18.12
CA HIS A 204 -1.05 4.79 -18.75
C HIS A 204 -1.63 5.88 -19.64
N LEU A 205 -2.57 5.53 -20.53
CA LEU A 205 -3.26 6.48 -21.40
C LEU A 205 -3.99 7.53 -20.56
N MET A 206 -4.65 7.12 -19.49
CA MET A 206 -5.31 8.03 -18.54
C MET A 206 -4.32 8.96 -17.83
N ARG A 207 -3.15 8.47 -17.41
CA ARG A 207 -2.19 9.28 -16.63
C ARG A 207 -1.30 10.19 -17.46
N PHE A 208 -0.88 9.73 -18.65
CA PHE A 208 0.17 10.38 -19.43
C PHE A 208 -0.31 10.93 -20.77
N HIS A 209 -1.44 10.41 -21.29
CA HIS A 209 -2.01 10.83 -22.57
C HIS A 209 -3.46 11.28 -22.45
N ALA A 210 -3.89 11.69 -21.25
CA ALA A 210 -5.25 12.17 -21.00
C ALA A 210 -5.66 13.19 -22.06
N HIS A 211 -4.74 14.08 -22.47
CA HIS A 211 -4.97 15.14 -23.46
C HIS A 211 -5.28 14.68 -24.90
N TYR A 212 -5.03 13.43 -25.27
CA TYR A 212 -5.24 12.95 -26.66
C TYR A 212 -6.63 12.39 -26.95
N ASN A 213 -7.44 12.08 -25.92
CA ASN A 213 -8.85 11.73 -26.08
C ASN A 213 -9.76 12.91 -25.72
N VAL A 214 -9.67 14.02 -26.47
CA VAL A 214 -10.58 15.16 -26.28
C VAL A 214 -11.96 14.81 -26.83
N ILE A 215 -12.83 14.28 -25.97
CA ILE A 215 -14.27 14.41 -26.17
C ILE A 215 -14.58 15.91 -26.00
N PRO A 216 -15.13 16.60 -27.02
CA PRO A 216 -15.45 18.01 -26.91
C PRO A 216 -16.45 18.27 -25.78
N ASN A 217 -16.32 19.39 -25.06
CA ASN A 217 -17.24 19.78 -23.98
C ASN A 217 -18.72 19.82 -24.40
N SER A 218 -19.00 19.95 -25.70
CA SER A 218 -20.35 19.88 -26.28
C SER A 218 -21.00 18.50 -26.20
N GLU A 219 -20.24 17.41 -26.07
CA GLU A 219 -20.81 16.05 -25.94
C GLU A 219 -21.29 15.78 -24.51
N PHE A 220 -20.62 16.33 -23.49
CA PHE A 220 -21.07 16.21 -22.09
C PHE A 220 -22.37 16.99 -21.82
N GLN A 221 -22.66 18.05 -22.58
CA GLN A 221 -23.91 18.82 -22.46
C GLN A 221 -25.15 18.02 -22.86
N ASN A 222 -24.98 16.94 -23.63
CA ASN A 222 -26.07 16.08 -24.10
C ASN A 222 -26.29 14.84 -23.23
N LEU A 223 -25.43 14.61 -22.23
CA LEU A 223 -25.58 13.50 -21.28
C LEU A 223 -26.68 13.82 -20.27
N ASP A 224 -27.43 12.80 -19.88
CA ASP A 224 -28.31 12.93 -18.73
C ASP A 224 -27.51 13.01 -17.41
N GLU A 225 -28.19 13.37 -16.33
CA GLU A 225 -27.55 13.58 -15.02
C GLU A 225 -26.88 12.30 -14.47
N ALA A 226 -27.40 11.11 -14.81
CA ALA A 226 -26.87 9.84 -14.34
C ALA A 226 -25.58 9.46 -15.10
N ASP A 227 -25.59 9.60 -16.43
CA ASP A 227 -24.43 9.34 -17.27
C ASP A 227 -23.30 10.34 -16.99
N LEU A 228 -23.64 11.62 -16.81
CA LEU A 228 -22.68 12.66 -16.44
C LEU A 228 -21.99 12.34 -15.11
N LYS A 229 -22.75 11.84 -14.13
CA LYS A 229 -22.21 11.42 -12.84
C LYS A 229 -21.21 10.27 -12.97
N GLU A 230 -21.54 9.23 -13.74
CA GLU A 230 -20.65 8.08 -13.95
C GLU A 230 -19.36 8.50 -14.67
N VAL A 231 -19.47 9.35 -15.70
CA VAL A 231 -18.31 9.93 -16.38
C VAL A 231 -17.43 10.73 -15.41
N CYS A 232 -18.03 11.56 -14.56
CA CYS A 232 -17.27 12.31 -13.55
C CYS A 232 -16.57 11.38 -12.56
N LEU A 233 -17.21 10.29 -12.13
CA LEU A 233 -16.60 9.28 -11.27
C LEU A 233 -15.39 8.63 -11.94
N ASP A 234 -15.48 8.31 -13.23
CA ASP A 234 -14.39 7.70 -13.97
C ASP A 234 -13.24 8.67 -14.21
N LEU A 235 -13.52 9.94 -14.49
CA LEU A 235 -12.50 10.99 -14.56
C LEU A 235 -11.80 11.20 -13.22
N VAL A 236 -12.53 11.14 -12.11
CA VAL A 236 -11.95 11.20 -10.76
C VAL A 236 -11.08 9.98 -10.47
N LYS A 237 -11.52 8.75 -10.81
CA LYS A 237 -10.71 7.54 -10.67
C LYS A 237 -9.45 7.57 -11.54
N ALA A 238 -9.54 8.20 -12.72
CA ALA A 238 -8.42 8.42 -13.62
C ALA A 238 -7.48 9.56 -13.17
N ASP A 239 -7.86 10.31 -12.13
CA ASP A 239 -7.15 11.50 -11.63
C ASP A 239 -6.98 12.62 -12.68
N ASP A 240 -7.94 12.77 -13.60
CA ASP A 240 -7.92 13.79 -14.64
C ASP A 240 -8.39 15.16 -14.12
N VAL A 241 -7.52 15.81 -13.34
CA VAL A 241 -7.81 17.09 -12.66
C VAL A 241 -8.22 18.18 -13.65
N LEU A 242 -7.64 18.18 -14.85
CA LEU A 242 -7.89 19.22 -15.84
C LEU A 242 -9.29 19.11 -16.41
N ARG A 243 -9.73 17.92 -16.84
CA ARG A 243 -11.10 17.73 -17.34
C ARG A 243 -12.15 17.97 -16.27
N VAL A 244 -11.95 17.45 -15.07
CA VAL A 244 -12.94 17.67 -13.99
C VAL A 244 -13.03 19.17 -13.66
N ARG A 245 -11.93 19.91 -13.74
CA ARG A 245 -11.93 21.38 -13.58
C ARG A 245 -12.67 22.10 -14.71
N GLU A 246 -12.54 21.65 -15.96
CA GLU A 246 -13.29 22.19 -17.09
C GLU A 246 -14.81 21.95 -16.94
N LEU A 247 -15.21 20.73 -16.57
CA LEU A 247 -16.61 20.39 -16.27
C LEU A 247 -17.16 21.22 -15.11
N ALA A 248 -16.35 21.43 -14.07
CA ALA A 248 -16.71 22.28 -12.95
C ALA A 248 -16.91 23.74 -13.38
N ALA A 249 -16.03 24.28 -14.21
CA ALA A 249 -16.12 25.63 -14.76
C ALA A 249 -17.33 25.82 -15.68
N ALA A 250 -17.70 24.79 -16.45
CA ALA A 250 -18.93 24.73 -17.23
C ALA A 250 -20.20 24.65 -16.34
N GLY A 251 -20.03 24.41 -15.03
CA GLY A 251 -21.10 24.37 -14.06
C GLY A 251 -21.82 23.04 -13.97
N MET A 252 -21.20 21.96 -14.44
CA MET A 252 -21.77 20.62 -14.48
C MET A 252 -21.62 19.87 -13.15
N LEU A 253 -20.83 20.38 -12.19
CA LEU A 253 -20.62 19.81 -10.85
C LEU A 253 -21.33 20.60 -9.74
N LYS A 254 -22.38 21.36 -10.07
CA LYS A 254 -23.03 22.28 -9.12
C LYS A 254 -24.01 21.59 -8.17
N ASP A 255 -24.49 20.39 -8.50
CA ASP A 255 -25.53 19.72 -7.72
C ASP A 255 -24.97 18.85 -6.57
N LYS A 256 -25.67 18.91 -5.42
CA LYS A 256 -25.32 18.19 -4.19
C LYS A 256 -25.16 16.66 -4.35
N PRO A 257 -25.95 15.95 -5.17
CA PRO A 257 -25.84 14.50 -5.30
C PRO A 257 -24.50 14.04 -5.89
N HIS A 258 -23.94 14.79 -6.85
CA HIS A 258 -22.68 14.44 -7.50
C HIS A 258 -21.51 14.46 -6.50
N MET A 259 -21.42 15.51 -5.68
CA MET A 259 -20.29 15.68 -4.76
C MET A 259 -20.25 14.65 -3.64
N HIS A 260 -21.41 14.12 -3.24
CA HIS A 260 -21.48 13.08 -2.20
C HIS A 260 -20.72 11.81 -2.61
N ASP A 261 -20.62 11.52 -3.91
CA ASP A 261 -19.96 10.32 -4.43
C ASP A 261 -18.58 10.62 -5.01
N LEU A 262 -18.38 11.80 -5.62
CA LEU A 262 -17.09 12.21 -6.17
C LEU A 262 -16.03 12.42 -5.08
N ILE A 263 -16.39 12.93 -3.90
CA ILE A 263 -15.43 13.20 -2.82
C ILE A 263 -14.87 11.90 -2.22
N PRO A 264 -15.69 10.91 -1.80
CA PRO A 264 -15.18 9.60 -1.39
C PRO A 264 -14.39 8.91 -2.50
N CYS A 265 -14.86 8.99 -3.75
CA CYS A 265 -14.14 8.45 -4.91
C CYS A 265 -12.74 9.07 -5.06
N ALA A 266 -12.62 10.39 -4.93
CA ALA A 266 -11.34 11.08 -5.00
C ALA A 266 -10.42 10.70 -3.83
N ALA A 267 -10.96 10.59 -2.61
CA ALA A 267 -10.20 10.13 -1.44
C ALA A 267 -9.68 8.70 -1.61
N GLN A 268 -10.44 7.85 -2.31
CA GLN A 268 -10.05 6.47 -2.59
C GLN A 268 -9.02 6.38 -3.72
N TYR A 269 -9.28 6.96 -4.88
CA TYR A 269 -8.55 6.63 -6.11
C TYR A 269 -7.65 7.75 -6.66
N ALA A 270 -7.87 9.00 -6.26
CA ALA A 270 -7.27 10.16 -6.92
C ALA A 270 -6.14 10.82 -6.11
N SER A 271 -5.55 11.87 -6.67
CA SER A 271 -4.53 12.70 -6.02
C SER A 271 -5.13 13.71 -5.03
N PRO A 272 -4.31 14.23 -4.11
CA PRO A 272 -4.69 15.37 -3.27
C PRO A 272 -5.15 16.59 -4.08
N GLU A 273 -4.64 16.78 -5.30
CA GLU A 273 -5.02 17.92 -6.15
C GLU A 273 -6.45 17.78 -6.68
N MET A 274 -6.86 16.58 -7.10
CA MET A 274 -8.25 16.29 -7.45
C MET A 274 -9.18 16.57 -6.27
N LEU A 275 -8.84 16.07 -5.08
CA LEU A 275 -9.64 16.30 -3.87
C LEU A 275 -9.73 17.80 -3.52
N LYS A 276 -8.62 18.54 -3.60
CA LYS A 276 -8.60 20.01 -3.40
C LYS A 276 -9.53 20.72 -4.37
N MET A 277 -9.45 20.39 -5.65
CA MET A 277 -10.26 21.01 -6.69
C MET A 277 -11.75 20.75 -6.45
N LEU A 278 -12.13 19.52 -6.07
CA LEU A 278 -13.51 19.17 -5.74
C LEU A 278 -14.01 19.90 -4.48
N LEU A 279 -13.21 19.93 -3.41
CA LEU A 279 -13.55 20.67 -2.18
C LEU A 279 -13.69 22.18 -2.42
N GLY A 280 -12.90 22.73 -3.35
CA GLY A 280 -12.91 24.13 -3.77
C GLY A 280 -14.12 24.57 -4.60
N GLN A 281 -14.98 23.64 -5.03
CA GLN A 281 -16.13 23.98 -5.85
C GLN A 281 -17.19 24.74 -5.04
N LYS A 282 -17.83 25.72 -5.70
CA LYS A 282 -18.96 26.50 -5.17
C LYS A 282 -20.22 25.65 -5.08
N CYS A 283 -20.20 24.59 -4.27
CA CYS A 283 -21.40 23.84 -3.96
C CYS A 283 -22.21 24.63 -2.93
N PRO A 284 -23.53 24.43 -2.83
CA PRO A 284 -24.31 24.94 -1.72
C PRO A 284 -23.97 24.12 -0.47
N TRP A 285 -22.78 24.35 0.10
CA TRP A 285 -22.30 23.79 1.37
C TRP A 285 -23.10 24.33 2.58
N SER A 286 -24.32 24.83 2.37
CA SER A 286 -25.24 25.37 3.37
C SER A 286 -25.72 24.35 4.40
N GLY A 287 -25.09 23.18 4.47
CA GLY A 287 -25.37 22.09 5.40
C GLY A 287 -24.12 21.34 5.86
N ILE A 288 -22.95 21.99 5.92
CA ILE A 288 -21.71 21.39 6.47
C ILE A 288 -21.98 20.67 7.79
N TYR A 289 -22.89 21.19 8.63
CA TYR A 289 -23.26 20.59 9.91
C TYR A 289 -24.05 19.28 9.83
N THR A 290 -24.93 19.11 8.86
CA THR A 290 -25.79 17.90 8.76
C THR A 290 -25.03 16.70 8.23
N TYR A 291 -23.94 16.90 7.48
CA TYR A 291 -23.19 15.83 6.83
C TYR A 291 -21.73 15.70 7.28
N TRP A 292 -21.25 16.57 8.20
CA TRP A 292 -19.90 16.49 8.76
C TRP A 292 -19.55 15.10 9.31
N GLY A 293 -20.50 14.48 10.02
CA GLY A 293 -20.35 13.15 10.58
C GLY A 293 -20.23 12.03 9.54
N ILE A 294 -20.76 12.25 8.33
CA ILE A 294 -20.74 11.29 7.21
C ILE A 294 -19.38 11.40 6.50
N TYR A 295 -18.98 12.60 6.11
CA TYR A 295 -17.71 12.82 5.40
C TYR A 295 -16.48 12.54 6.27
N SER A 296 -16.57 12.81 7.58
CA SER A 296 -15.43 12.60 8.48
C SER A 296 -14.99 11.15 8.60
N LYS A 297 -15.93 10.23 8.58
CA LYS A 297 -15.64 8.80 8.59
C LYS A 297 -15.30 8.29 7.20
N LEU A 298 -16.03 8.73 6.17
CA LEU A 298 -15.84 8.24 4.80
C LEU A 298 -14.46 8.56 4.24
N LEU A 299 -13.96 9.79 4.38
CA LEU A 299 -12.68 10.20 3.76
C LEU A 299 -11.51 9.32 4.20
N LEU A 300 -11.29 9.18 5.51
CA LEU A 300 -10.19 8.36 6.02
C LEU A 300 -10.44 6.86 5.81
N CYS A 301 -11.69 6.39 5.87
CA CYS A 301 -12.02 5.00 5.52
C CYS A 301 -11.61 4.67 4.09
N GLU A 302 -11.94 5.52 3.13
CA GLU A 302 -11.62 5.31 1.71
C GLU A 302 -10.12 5.37 1.44
N VAL A 303 -9.42 6.33 2.07
CA VAL A 303 -7.96 6.42 2.01
C VAL A 303 -7.29 5.15 2.55
N VAL A 304 -7.78 4.63 3.67
CA VAL A 304 -7.26 3.39 4.26
C VAL A 304 -7.57 2.18 3.37
N ALA A 305 -8.75 2.15 2.74
CA ALA A 305 -9.13 1.09 1.81
C ALA A 305 -8.22 1.07 0.56
N SER A 306 -7.83 2.23 0.04
CA SER A 306 -6.94 2.34 -1.12
C SER A 306 -5.45 2.29 -0.79
N LYS A 307 -5.08 2.34 0.50
CA LYS A 307 -3.69 2.42 0.96
C LYS A 307 -2.93 3.64 0.41
N SER A 308 -3.64 4.74 0.12
CA SER A 308 -3.04 5.96 -0.40
C SER A 308 -2.28 6.75 0.68
N LEU A 309 -0.95 6.61 0.72
CA LEU A 309 -0.10 7.34 1.68
C LEU A 309 -0.15 8.85 1.46
N GLN A 310 -0.10 9.30 0.19
CA GLN A 310 -0.10 10.73 -0.16
C GLN A 310 -1.41 11.40 0.27
N MET A 311 -2.56 10.74 0.07
CA MET A 311 -3.85 11.28 0.48
C MET A 311 -3.98 11.32 2.01
N LEU A 312 -3.48 10.28 2.70
CA LEU A 312 -3.46 10.26 4.17
C LEU A 312 -2.61 11.39 4.74
N GLU A 313 -1.41 11.57 4.20
CA GLU A 313 -0.52 12.67 4.58
C GLU A 313 -1.19 14.02 4.36
N TYR A 314 -1.81 14.21 3.19
CA TYR A 314 -2.55 15.43 2.88
C TYR A 314 -3.66 15.70 3.90
N ILE A 315 -4.59 14.75 4.13
CA ILE A 315 -5.74 14.97 5.02
C ILE A 315 -5.32 15.25 6.46
N LEU A 316 -4.34 14.49 6.97
CA LEU A 316 -3.89 14.63 8.36
C LEU A 316 -3.02 15.87 8.54
N HIS A 317 -2.08 16.15 7.63
CA HIS A 317 -1.09 17.21 7.84
C HIS A 317 -1.50 18.58 7.30
N SER A 318 -2.58 18.69 6.51
CA SER A 318 -3.07 19.97 5.99
C SER A 318 -3.38 20.99 7.08
N ASP A 319 -3.03 22.25 6.83
CA ASP A 319 -3.37 23.37 7.69
C ASP A 319 -4.89 23.63 7.70
N PRO A 320 -5.54 23.81 8.87
CA PRO A 320 -6.92 24.26 8.93
C PRO A 320 -7.22 25.52 8.10
N ALA A 321 -6.25 26.43 7.95
CA ALA A 321 -6.38 27.62 7.11
C ALA A 321 -6.53 27.28 5.62
N ASP A 322 -5.86 26.23 5.14
CA ASP A 322 -6.00 25.75 3.76
C ASP A 322 -7.40 25.18 3.54
N TRP A 323 -7.90 24.39 4.49
CA TRP A 323 -9.27 23.86 4.46
C TRP A 323 -10.32 24.98 4.54
N LYS A 324 -10.06 26.06 5.28
CA LYS A 324 -10.94 27.24 5.33
C LYS A 324 -11.08 27.90 3.96
N LYS A 325 -9.96 28.07 3.24
CA LYS A 325 -9.95 28.61 1.88
C LYS A 325 -10.67 27.69 0.91
N LEU A 326 -10.40 26.39 0.98
CA LEU A 326 -11.01 25.39 0.11
C LEU A 326 -12.53 25.32 0.30
N LEU A 327 -13.01 25.35 1.54
CA LEU A 327 -14.45 25.29 1.83
C LEU A 327 -15.19 26.62 1.60
N ASN A 328 -14.50 27.67 1.11
CA ASN A 328 -15.03 28.99 0.78
C ASN A 328 -16.00 29.55 1.85
N VAL A 329 -15.62 29.43 3.12
CA VAL A 329 -16.49 29.76 4.28
C VAL A 329 -16.76 31.27 4.41
N GLU A 330 -15.98 32.12 3.73
CA GLU A 330 -16.00 33.58 3.94
C GLU A 330 -17.13 34.34 3.22
N SER A 331 -18.03 33.71 2.46
CA SER A 331 -18.96 34.48 1.60
C SER A 331 -20.40 33.97 1.49
N ASN A 332 -20.98 33.35 2.50
CA ASN A 332 -22.42 33.03 2.50
C ASN A 332 -23.17 33.79 3.61
N GLY A 333 -23.31 35.11 3.42
CA GLY A 333 -24.13 36.01 4.23
C GLY A 333 -25.64 35.73 4.20
N ARG A 334 -26.08 34.47 4.03
CA ARG A 334 -27.48 34.05 4.08
C ARG A 334 -27.60 32.65 4.69
N VAL A 335 -27.32 32.57 5.99
CA VAL A 335 -28.04 31.88 7.08
C VAL A 335 -27.13 32.12 8.30
N GLY A 336 -27.56 32.98 9.21
CA GLY A 336 -26.70 33.56 10.24
C GLY A 336 -26.13 32.53 11.21
N PHE A 337 -24.88 32.13 11.02
CA PHE A 337 -23.92 31.79 12.06
C PHE A 337 -22.52 32.04 11.48
N ASP A 338 -21.86 33.10 11.94
CA ASP A 338 -20.45 33.37 11.66
C ASP A 338 -19.62 32.24 12.27
N LEU A 339 -19.16 31.31 11.43
CA LEU A 339 -18.24 30.24 11.83
C LEU A 339 -16.88 30.87 12.09
N SER A 340 -16.65 31.30 13.33
CA SER A 340 -15.31 31.70 13.76
C SER A 340 -14.28 30.62 13.37
N ASN A 341 -13.06 31.02 12.98
CA ASN A 341 -11.97 30.11 12.62
C ASN A 341 -11.82 28.94 13.61
N ARG A 342 -12.03 29.23 14.89
CA ARG A 342 -11.98 28.26 15.99
C ARG A 342 -13.00 27.12 15.86
N ALA A 343 -14.23 27.40 15.42
CA ALA A 343 -15.27 26.39 15.28
C ALA A 343 -15.02 25.45 14.09
N LEU A 344 -14.46 25.98 12.99
CA LEU A 344 -14.04 25.17 11.85
C LEU A 344 -12.84 24.27 12.19
N GLU A 345 -11.85 24.82 12.89
CA GLU A 345 -10.69 24.05 13.36
C GLU A 345 -11.09 22.90 14.29
N GLU A 346 -12.04 23.12 15.21
CA GLU A 346 -12.55 22.07 16.10
C GLU A 346 -13.25 20.97 15.30
N LYS A 347 -14.02 21.34 14.26
CA LYS A 347 -14.69 20.38 13.37
C LYS A 347 -13.70 19.56 12.54
N LEU A 348 -12.68 20.19 11.95
CA LEU A 348 -11.62 19.49 11.20
C LEU A 348 -10.87 18.51 12.09
N ARG A 349 -10.64 18.86 13.36
CA ARG A 349 -10.07 17.95 14.35
C ARG A 349 -10.99 16.78 14.67
N GLU A 350 -12.27 17.00 14.94
CA GLU A 350 -13.25 15.92 15.10
C GLU A 350 -13.29 14.98 13.90
N MET A 351 -13.15 15.53 12.69
CA MET A 351 -13.15 14.76 11.45
C MET A 351 -11.96 13.81 11.39
N ARG A 352 -10.75 14.35 11.57
CA ARG A 352 -9.52 13.55 11.59
C ARG A 352 -9.57 12.50 12.68
N ALA A 353 -10.05 12.89 13.88
CA ALA A 353 -10.20 12.00 15.03
C ALA A 353 -11.15 10.82 14.79
N ALA A 354 -12.24 11.03 14.02
CA ALA A 354 -13.23 10.01 13.75
C ALA A 354 -12.70 8.84 12.91
N GLY A 355 -11.73 9.10 12.02
CA GLY A 355 -11.13 8.09 11.13
C GLY A 355 -9.86 7.42 11.68
N LEU A 356 -9.25 7.93 12.76
CA LEU A 356 -8.06 7.31 13.37
C LEU A 356 -8.24 5.83 13.73
N PRO A 357 -9.40 5.37 14.25
CA PRO A 357 -9.60 3.95 14.54
C PRO A 357 -9.48 3.08 13.30
N ASP A 358 -9.97 3.54 12.13
CA ASP A 358 -9.87 2.78 10.89
C ASP A 358 -8.43 2.74 10.38
N VAL A 359 -7.68 3.86 10.49
CA VAL A 359 -6.24 3.87 10.18
C VAL A 359 -5.48 2.91 11.10
N LEU A 360 -5.79 2.91 12.39
CA LEU A 360 -5.17 2.00 13.35
C LEU A 360 -5.55 0.54 13.08
N ALA A 361 -6.82 0.24 12.78
CA ALA A 361 -7.35 -1.10 12.59
C ALA A 361 -7.12 -1.72 11.20
N LYS A 362 -6.82 -0.93 10.17
CA LYS A 362 -6.71 -1.44 8.79
C LYS A 362 -5.52 -0.87 8.02
N GLY A 363 -4.89 0.21 8.49
CA GLY A 363 -3.71 0.80 7.87
C GLY A 363 -2.51 -0.15 7.87
N ASN A 364 -1.67 0.01 6.85
CA ASN A 364 -0.35 -0.63 6.77
C ASN A 364 0.68 0.12 7.66
N ASP A 365 1.91 -0.40 7.77
CA ASP A 365 2.93 0.18 8.66
C ASP A 365 3.28 1.64 8.35
N GLU A 366 3.30 2.01 7.07
CA GLU A 366 3.57 3.38 6.62
C GLU A 366 2.44 4.33 7.05
N MET A 367 1.18 3.91 6.88
CA MET A 367 0.02 4.66 7.36
C MET A 367 0.02 4.82 8.89
N LEU A 368 0.40 3.76 9.62
CA LEU A 368 0.54 3.83 11.07
C LEU A 368 1.66 4.80 11.46
N ALA A 369 2.75 4.87 10.70
CA ALA A 369 3.82 5.85 10.95
C ALA A 369 3.35 7.29 10.71
N ILE A 370 2.59 7.54 9.64
CA ILE A 370 1.97 8.85 9.35
C ILE A 370 1.02 9.23 10.48
N LEU A 371 0.17 8.29 10.93
CA LEU A 371 -0.74 8.47 12.05
C LEU A 371 0.01 8.84 13.34
N CYS A 372 1.07 8.10 13.68
CA CYS A 372 1.87 8.37 14.87
C CYS A 372 2.49 9.78 14.83
N LYS A 373 3.09 10.17 13.70
CA LYS A 373 3.67 11.51 13.52
C LYS A 373 2.62 12.60 13.68
N TRP A 374 1.44 12.40 13.07
CA TRP A 374 0.35 13.35 13.17
C TRP A 374 -0.12 13.52 14.62
N ILE A 375 -0.33 12.42 15.34
CA ILE A 375 -0.74 12.42 16.75
C ILE A 375 0.29 13.13 17.63
N GLU A 376 1.58 12.81 17.45
CA GLU A 376 2.66 13.45 18.21
C GLU A 376 2.68 14.96 17.97
N ARG A 377 2.50 15.38 16.71
CA ARG A 377 2.43 16.80 16.33
C ARG A 377 1.20 17.49 16.93
N ASP A 378 0.01 16.96 16.71
CA ASP A 378 -1.27 17.60 17.03
C ASP A 378 -1.47 17.71 18.55
N VAL A 379 -1.18 16.64 19.29
CA VAL A 379 -1.37 16.62 20.76
C VAL A 379 -0.33 17.48 21.47
N LEU A 380 0.94 17.46 21.03
CA LEU A 380 2.02 18.18 21.72
C LEU A 380 2.08 19.67 21.33
N LEU A 381 1.82 20.03 20.08
CA LEU A 381 1.88 21.43 19.64
C LEU A 381 0.64 22.22 20.03
N GLU A 382 -0.54 21.60 19.99
CA GLU A 382 -1.80 22.34 20.16
C GLU A 382 -2.35 22.28 21.60
N LYS A 383 -1.73 21.51 22.50
CA LYS A 383 -2.15 21.33 23.90
C LYS A 383 -3.63 20.93 24.06
N THR A 384 -4.15 20.17 23.09
CA THR A 384 -5.57 19.79 23.02
C THR A 384 -5.84 18.43 23.63
N LYS A 385 -7.12 18.08 23.76
CA LYS A 385 -7.54 16.80 24.33
C LYS A 385 -7.31 15.65 23.34
N SER A 386 -6.52 14.66 23.74
CA SER A 386 -6.22 13.42 23.01
C SER A 386 -7.44 12.52 22.84
N TYR A 387 -7.70 12.12 21.59
CA TYR A 387 -8.73 11.15 21.20
C TYR A 387 -8.25 9.69 21.31
N LEU A 388 -6.99 9.45 21.69
CA LEU A 388 -6.36 8.12 21.65
C LEU A 388 -6.88 7.14 22.69
N VAL A 389 -7.48 7.68 23.74
CA VAL A 389 -8.06 6.91 24.84
C VAL A 389 -9.54 6.62 24.63
N TYR A 390 -10.08 6.92 23.44
CA TYR A 390 -11.48 6.64 23.14
C TYR A 390 -11.73 5.14 22.97
N PRO A 391 -12.95 4.66 23.29
CA PRO A 391 -13.29 3.25 23.17
C PRO A 391 -13.04 2.64 21.79
N ASN A 392 -13.32 3.38 20.71
CA ASN A 392 -13.09 2.94 19.34
C ASN A 392 -11.60 2.77 19.00
N MET A 393 -10.71 3.59 19.56
CA MET A 393 -9.26 3.43 19.41
C MET A 393 -8.75 2.15 20.07
N VAL A 394 -9.26 1.82 21.27
CA VAL A 394 -8.95 0.54 21.93
C VAL A 394 -9.53 -0.63 21.15
N ALA A 395 -10.77 -0.51 20.67
CA ALA A 395 -11.41 -1.56 19.88
C ALA A 395 -10.67 -1.85 18.57
N ALA A 396 -10.04 -0.83 17.98
CA ALA A 396 -9.26 -0.94 16.74
C ALA A 396 -8.03 -1.85 16.85
N THR A 397 -7.52 -2.12 18.05
CA THR A 397 -6.36 -3.00 18.26
C THR A 397 -6.75 -4.42 18.66
N ALA A 398 -8.04 -4.75 18.71
CA ALA A 398 -8.51 -6.05 19.19
C ALA A 398 -7.95 -7.22 18.36
N GLY A 399 -7.25 -8.13 19.04
CA GLY A 399 -6.66 -9.32 18.42
C GLY A 399 -5.33 -9.07 17.70
N ASP A 400 -4.75 -7.88 17.81
CA ASP A 400 -3.48 -7.51 17.17
C ASP A 400 -2.51 -6.90 18.19
N THR A 401 -1.61 -7.73 18.71
CA THR A 401 -0.60 -7.33 19.70
C THR A 401 0.32 -6.22 19.18
N TYR A 402 0.65 -6.21 17.89
CA TYR A 402 1.52 -5.18 17.33
C TYR A 402 0.86 -3.81 17.38
N ARG A 403 -0.43 -3.73 17.04
CA ARG A 403 -1.20 -2.48 17.12
C ARG A 403 -1.50 -2.05 18.54
N GLU A 404 -1.72 -2.99 19.46
CA GLU A 404 -1.78 -2.71 20.89
C GLU A 404 -0.49 -2.04 21.38
N GLN A 405 0.68 -2.57 20.99
CA GLN A 405 1.98 -1.97 21.35
C GLN A 405 2.15 -0.56 20.76
N LYS A 406 1.67 -0.33 19.53
CA LYS A 406 1.67 1.02 18.93
C LYS A 406 0.79 1.97 19.72
N LEU A 407 -0.44 1.57 20.06
CA LEU A 407 -1.35 2.37 20.87
C LEU A 407 -0.76 2.69 22.25
N LEU A 408 -0.19 1.69 22.90
CA LEU A 408 0.48 1.83 24.19
C LEU A 408 1.69 2.77 24.11
N GLY A 409 2.48 2.66 23.03
CA GLY A 409 3.59 3.56 22.74
C GLY A 409 3.13 5.01 22.60
N MET A 410 1.99 5.25 21.94
CA MET A 410 1.41 6.59 21.85
C MET A 410 0.91 7.09 23.20
N TRP A 411 0.23 6.25 23.98
CA TRP A 411 -0.23 6.60 25.33
C TRP A 411 0.93 6.99 26.27
N ARG A 412 2.07 6.30 26.20
CA ARG A 412 3.27 6.61 27.00
C ARG A 412 3.89 7.97 26.69
N LYS A 413 3.76 8.43 25.44
CA LYS A 413 4.33 9.71 25.00
C LYS A 413 3.47 10.92 25.37
N ILE A 414 2.18 10.70 25.65
CA ILE A 414 1.21 11.78 25.85
C ILE A 414 0.90 11.91 27.34
N PRO A 415 1.19 13.06 27.97
CA PRO A 415 0.81 13.30 29.36
C PRO A 415 -0.69 13.15 29.58
N SER A 416 -1.08 12.54 30.71
CA SER A 416 -2.48 12.23 31.03
C SER A 416 -3.36 13.48 31.22
N GLU A 417 -2.76 14.65 31.44
CA GLU A 417 -3.45 15.96 31.47
C GLU A 417 -4.11 16.32 30.13
N TYR A 418 -3.57 15.81 29.01
CA TYR A 418 -4.15 16.01 27.69
C TYR A 418 -5.23 14.99 27.38
N TRP A 419 -5.54 14.04 28.25
CA TRP A 419 -6.57 13.05 27.93
C TRP A 419 -7.98 13.61 28.17
N ALA A 420 -8.90 13.43 27.22
CA ALA A 420 -10.25 13.97 27.32
C ALA A 420 -10.95 13.52 28.63
N LYS A 421 -11.41 14.49 29.43
CA LYS A 421 -12.06 14.28 30.74
C LYS A 421 -13.21 13.25 30.61
N ASN A 422 -13.18 12.21 31.44
CA ASN A 422 -14.05 11.02 31.47
C ASN A 422 -13.79 9.93 30.42
N ASN A 423 -13.25 10.24 29.23
CA ASN A 423 -13.06 9.23 28.18
C ASN A 423 -11.95 8.24 28.50
N TRP A 424 -10.83 8.72 29.04
CA TRP A 424 -9.74 7.82 29.44
C TRP A 424 -10.13 6.87 30.58
N LYS A 425 -11.00 7.31 31.48
CA LYS A 425 -11.55 6.42 32.52
C LYS A 425 -12.44 5.33 31.90
N ASN A 426 -13.16 5.62 30.81
CA ASN A 426 -13.93 4.60 30.07
C ASN A 426 -13.05 3.66 29.26
N ALA A 427 -11.78 3.99 29.03
CA ALA A 427 -10.87 3.13 28.28
C ALA A 427 -10.74 1.75 28.93
N ILE A 428 -10.75 1.65 30.27
CA ILE A 428 -10.65 0.37 30.98
C ILE A 428 -11.88 -0.51 30.73
N THR A 429 -13.07 0.08 30.69
CA THR A 429 -14.30 -0.60 30.28
C THR A 429 -14.23 -1.05 28.82
N SER A 430 -13.65 -0.21 27.96
CA SER A 430 -13.42 -0.58 26.55
C SER A 430 -12.47 -1.75 26.41
N VAL A 431 -11.32 -1.74 27.10
CA VAL A 431 -10.36 -2.86 27.12
C VAL A 431 -11.07 -4.15 27.52
N ALA A 432 -11.82 -4.13 28.63
CA ALA A 432 -12.56 -5.31 29.08
C ALA A 432 -13.65 -5.78 28.11
N SER A 433 -14.29 -4.87 27.39
CA SER A 433 -15.33 -5.21 26.40
C SER A 433 -14.77 -5.65 25.05
N THR A 434 -13.52 -5.33 24.72
CA THR A 434 -12.92 -5.57 23.40
C THR A 434 -11.68 -6.45 23.48
N THR A 435 -10.50 -5.86 23.65
CA THR A 435 -9.18 -6.48 23.56
C THR A 435 -8.89 -7.49 24.66
N CYS A 436 -9.43 -7.27 25.87
CA CYS A 436 -9.04 -7.97 27.09
C CYS A 436 -7.53 -7.91 27.41
N SER A 437 -6.83 -6.90 26.87
CA SER A 437 -5.38 -6.76 26.98
C SER A 437 -4.94 -6.36 28.38
N ILE A 438 -4.11 -7.20 29.02
CA ILE A 438 -3.53 -6.95 30.34
C ILE A 438 -2.64 -5.72 30.31
N GLU A 439 -1.86 -5.53 29.25
CA GLU A 439 -0.91 -4.41 29.18
C GLU A 439 -1.63 -3.06 29.09
N LEU A 440 -2.67 -2.98 28.26
CA LEU A 440 -3.50 -1.78 28.19
C LEU A 440 -4.21 -1.52 29.52
N ALA A 441 -4.76 -2.56 30.15
CA ALA A 441 -5.43 -2.44 31.45
C ALA A 441 -4.45 -1.99 32.55
N LYS A 442 -3.27 -2.60 32.62
CA LYS A 442 -2.21 -2.25 33.60
C LYS A 442 -1.80 -0.80 33.46
N PHE A 443 -1.53 -0.34 32.23
CA PHE A 443 -1.18 1.06 32.01
C PHE A 443 -2.25 2.02 32.52
N LEU A 444 -3.54 1.73 32.27
CA LEU A 444 -4.64 2.57 32.74
C LEU A 444 -4.76 2.58 34.28
N VAL A 445 -4.56 1.44 34.93
CA VAL A 445 -4.53 1.34 36.40
C VAL A 445 -3.36 2.14 36.97
N ASP A 446 -2.18 2.05 36.36
CA ASP A 446 -1.00 2.83 36.77
C ASP A 446 -1.22 4.35 36.62
N GLN A 447 -2.09 4.77 35.70
CA GLN A 447 -2.54 6.17 35.56
C GLN A 447 -3.65 6.57 36.57
N GLY A 448 -4.06 5.67 37.47
CA GLY A 448 -5.05 5.94 38.51
C GLY A 448 -6.52 5.87 38.05
N VAL A 449 -6.84 5.12 36.98
CA VAL A 449 -8.26 4.84 36.64
C VAL A 449 -8.90 4.01 37.76
N PRO A 450 -10.04 4.44 38.34
CA PRO A 450 -10.76 3.62 39.31
C PRO A 450 -11.23 2.30 38.68
N MET A 451 -11.04 1.20 39.40
CA MET A 451 -11.23 -0.14 38.83
C MET A 451 -12.68 -0.41 38.39
N ASP A 452 -13.66 0.06 39.15
CA ASP A 452 -15.09 -0.06 38.82
C ASP A 452 -15.66 1.16 38.09
N TRP A 453 -14.81 1.94 37.42
CA TRP A 453 -15.25 3.11 36.68
C TRP A 453 -16.27 2.74 35.59
N ARG A 454 -17.31 3.57 35.50
CA ARG A 454 -18.36 3.53 34.48
C ARG A 454 -19.05 4.88 34.37
N ASN A 455 -19.42 5.28 33.15
CA ASN A 455 -20.14 6.54 32.90
C ASN A 455 -21.53 6.62 33.54
N SER A 456 -22.18 5.48 33.77
CA SER A 456 -23.53 5.41 34.33
C SER A 456 -23.71 4.08 35.04
N LYS A 457 -24.56 4.05 36.07
CA LYS A 457 -24.96 2.80 36.75
C LYS A 457 -25.73 1.83 35.83
N ALA A 458 -26.16 2.27 34.65
CA ALA A 458 -26.73 1.38 33.62
C ALA A 458 -25.66 0.59 32.84
N VAL A 459 -24.40 1.06 32.85
CA VAL A 459 -23.29 0.41 32.14
C VAL A 459 -22.65 -0.65 33.04
N PRO A 460 -22.30 -1.84 32.51
CA PRO A 460 -21.53 -2.84 33.25
C PRO A 460 -20.16 -2.32 33.71
N THR A 461 -19.65 -2.81 34.83
CA THR A 461 -18.26 -2.56 35.25
C THR A 461 -17.27 -3.27 34.31
N PRO A 462 -15.98 -2.90 34.31
CA PRO A 462 -14.95 -3.60 33.55
C PRO A 462 -14.91 -5.10 33.87
N LEU A 463 -14.98 -5.45 35.17
CA LEU A 463 -15.03 -6.85 35.61
C LEU A 463 -16.22 -7.60 35.02
N LEU A 464 -17.41 -6.99 35.02
CA LEU A 464 -18.61 -7.62 34.47
C LEU A 464 -18.53 -7.80 32.94
N HIS A 465 -17.87 -6.89 32.22
CA HIS A 465 -17.61 -7.07 30.78
C HIS A 465 -16.68 -8.25 30.51
N ALA A 466 -15.55 -8.34 31.21
CA ALA A 466 -14.59 -9.42 31.04
C ALA A 466 -15.22 -10.78 31.41
N ALA A 467 -15.95 -10.85 32.53
CA ALA A 467 -16.59 -12.07 33.01
C ALA A 467 -17.72 -12.63 32.11
N ARG A 468 -18.19 -11.88 31.11
CA ARG A 468 -19.14 -12.38 30.11
C ARG A 468 -18.48 -13.20 29.00
N LYS A 469 -17.17 -13.00 28.79
CA LYS A 469 -16.40 -13.64 27.72
C LYS A 469 -15.78 -14.94 28.22
N THR A 470 -15.69 -15.95 27.35
CA THR A 470 -15.27 -17.32 27.72
C THR A 470 -13.89 -17.70 27.18
N ASN A 471 -13.05 -16.73 26.82
CA ASN A 471 -11.70 -16.95 26.28
C ASN A 471 -10.61 -16.75 27.36
N ALA A 472 -9.40 -17.19 27.06
CA ALA A 472 -8.27 -17.17 27.99
C ALA A 472 -7.88 -15.74 28.39
N GLU A 473 -7.87 -14.83 27.43
CA GLU A 473 -7.48 -13.42 27.62
C GLU A 473 -8.44 -12.73 28.59
N ALA A 474 -9.75 -12.96 28.47
CA ALA A 474 -10.71 -12.42 29.42
C ALA A 474 -10.60 -13.06 30.81
N ALA A 475 -10.23 -14.33 30.90
CA ALA A 475 -10.00 -14.99 32.19
C ALA A 475 -8.80 -14.37 32.92
N GLU A 476 -7.68 -14.19 32.24
CA GLU A 476 -6.51 -13.49 32.79
C GLU A 476 -6.84 -12.03 33.13
N LEU A 477 -7.66 -11.36 32.31
CA LEU A 477 -8.11 -10.01 32.64
C LEU A 477 -8.97 -10.01 33.90
N VAL A 478 -9.94 -10.91 34.04
CA VAL A 478 -10.76 -11.03 35.27
C VAL A 478 -9.87 -11.20 36.50
N LYS A 479 -8.86 -12.07 36.43
CA LYS A 479 -7.87 -12.22 37.50
C LYS A 479 -7.16 -10.90 37.80
N PHE A 480 -6.62 -10.22 36.79
CA PHE A 480 -5.96 -8.93 36.95
C PHE A 480 -6.88 -7.88 37.60
N LEU A 481 -8.13 -7.74 37.13
CA LEU A 481 -9.08 -6.76 37.66
C LEU A 481 -9.44 -7.06 39.12
N LEU A 482 -9.68 -8.34 39.46
CA LEU A 482 -9.94 -8.74 40.85
C LEU A 482 -8.76 -8.41 41.76
N PHE A 483 -7.54 -8.78 41.39
CA PHE A 483 -6.35 -8.46 42.18
C PHE A 483 -6.09 -6.95 42.29
N SER A 484 -6.59 -6.17 41.32
CA SER A 484 -6.54 -4.70 41.33
C SER A 484 -7.70 -4.03 42.08
N GLY A 485 -8.57 -4.82 42.74
CA GLY A 485 -9.64 -4.30 43.62
C GLY A 485 -11.01 -4.13 42.97
N ALA A 486 -11.32 -4.86 41.89
CA ALA A 486 -12.65 -4.84 41.30
C ALA A 486 -13.70 -5.58 42.15
N GLU A 487 -14.89 -5.01 42.27
CA GLU A 487 -15.98 -5.60 43.06
C GLU A 487 -16.71 -6.74 42.32
N PRO A 488 -16.83 -7.95 42.92
CA PRO A 488 -17.48 -9.10 42.29
C PRO A 488 -19.02 -9.04 42.28
N VAL A 489 -19.60 -8.03 42.94
CA VAL A 489 -21.05 -7.80 42.99
C VAL A 489 -21.34 -6.38 42.53
N VAL A 490 -22.19 -6.26 41.51
CA VAL A 490 -22.41 -4.98 40.82
C VAL A 490 -23.89 -4.63 40.83
N GLN A 491 -24.20 -3.39 41.23
CA GLN A 491 -25.55 -2.83 41.08
C GLN A 491 -25.72 -2.20 39.70
N ILE A 492 -26.76 -2.61 38.94
CA ILE A 492 -27.12 -2.02 37.65
C ILE A 492 -28.52 -1.41 37.71
N VAL A 493 -28.64 -0.18 37.19
CA VAL A 493 -29.92 0.51 37.03
C VAL A 493 -30.47 0.23 35.63
N LYS A 494 -31.69 -0.32 35.54
CA LYS A 494 -32.40 -0.47 34.26
C LYS A 494 -33.27 0.77 34.03
N ASN A 495 -33.03 1.46 32.92
CA ASN A 495 -33.92 2.53 32.45
C ASN A 495 -34.89 1.93 31.42
N ASP A 496 -36.18 1.93 31.75
CA ASP A 496 -37.22 1.44 30.84
C ASP A 496 -37.43 2.48 29.71
N THR A 497 -36.81 2.26 28.55
CA THR A 497 -36.83 3.19 27.42
C THR A 497 -38.16 3.21 26.65
N LYS A 498 -39.10 2.32 27.00
CA LYS A 498 -40.38 2.13 26.28
C LYS A 498 -41.59 2.86 26.89
N ARG A 499 -41.49 3.45 28.08
CA ARG A 499 -42.61 4.16 28.72
C ARG A 499 -42.58 5.66 28.45
N ALA A 500 -43.73 6.20 28.02
CA ALA A 500 -43.94 7.63 27.84
C ALA A 500 -43.55 8.44 29.09
N ARG A 501 -43.12 9.69 28.86
CA ARG A 501 -42.51 10.69 29.77
C ARG A 501 -43.08 10.85 31.19
N SER A 502 -44.20 10.22 31.53
CA SER A 502 -44.98 10.48 32.75
C SER A 502 -44.63 9.58 33.97
N LYS A 503 -44.05 8.38 33.79
CA LYS A 503 -43.59 7.55 34.94
C LYS A 503 -42.33 6.72 34.61
N ARG A 504 -41.14 7.29 34.80
CA ARG A 504 -39.88 6.53 34.88
C ARG A 504 -39.77 5.90 36.27
N THR A 505 -40.12 4.63 36.40
CA THR A 505 -39.72 3.82 37.56
C THR A 505 -38.29 3.33 37.34
N VAL A 506 -37.39 3.64 38.28
CA VAL A 506 -35.98 3.22 38.25
C VAL A 506 -35.88 1.88 38.96
N GLU A 507 -35.69 0.80 38.20
CA GLU A 507 -35.48 -0.54 38.77
C GLU A 507 -33.97 -0.80 38.91
N THR A 508 -33.54 -1.19 40.11
CA THR A 508 -32.15 -1.54 40.42
C THR A 508 -32.02 -3.05 40.59
N SER A 509 -31.10 -3.67 39.85
CA SER A 509 -30.80 -5.10 39.95
C SER A 509 -29.37 -5.30 40.47
N GLN A 510 -29.22 -6.17 41.46
CA GLN A 510 -27.92 -6.65 41.92
C GLN A 510 -27.49 -7.83 41.05
N ILE A 511 -26.29 -7.75 40.47
CA ILE A 511 -25.74 -8.77 39.58
C ILE A 511 -24.49 -9.35 40.23
N HIS A 512 -24.52 -10.66 40.46
CA HIS A 512 -23.35 -11.42 40.87
C HIS A 512 -22.52 -11.76 39.63
N VAL A 513 -21.25 -11.33 39.61
CA VAL A 513 -20.36 -11.56 38.46
C VAL A 513 -20.08 -13.06 38.26
N SER A 514 -20.10 -13.84 39.35
CA SER A 514 -19.99 -15.31 39.34
C SER A 514 -21.00 -15.99 38.41
N GLU A 515 -22.17 -15.37 38.21
CA GLU A 515 -23.24 -15.94 37.38
C GLU A 515 -23.01 -15.76 35.88
N GLN A 516 -22.04 -14.94 35.47
CA GLN A 516 -21.76 -14.74 34.06
C GLN A 516 -21.09 -15.97 33.43
N LYS A 517 -21.37 -16.20 32.14
CA LYS A 517 -20.89 -17.38 31.40
C LYS A 517 -19.36 -17.54 31.47
N GLY A 518 -18.61 -16.45 31.35
CA GLY A 518 -17.15 -16.45 31.44
C GLY A 518 -16.65 -16.79 32.83
N ALA A 519 -17.23 -16.20 33.88
CA ALA A 519 -16.90 -16.51 35.26
C ALA A 519 -17.14 -17.99 35.61
N LYS A 520 -18.27 -18.57 35.17
CA LYS A 520 -18.56 -20.02 35.36
C LYS A 520 -17.55 -20.94 34.66
N GLN A 521 -16.94 -20.47 33.58
CA GLN A 521 -15.97 -21.25 32.79
C GLN A 521 -14.51 -20.87 33.09
N ILE A 522 -14.26 -19.98 34.07
CA ILE A 522 -12.93 -19.42 34.30
C ILE A 522 -11.92 -20.48 34.77
N SER A 523 -12.38 -21.53 35.46
CA SER A 523 -11.55 -22.64 35.93
C SER A 523 -10.92 -23.43 34.79
N LYS A 524 -11.52 -23.42 33.60
CA LYS A 524 -10.93 -24.03 32.40
C LYS A 524 -9.60 -23.38 32.02
N TRP A 525 -9.45 -22.09 32.29
CA TRP A 525 -8.29 -21.31 31.87
C TRP A 525 -7.29 -21.09 33.00
N LEU A 526 -7.79 -20.82 34.22
CA LEU A 526 -6.94 -20.47 35.37
C LEU A 526 -6.72 -21.62 36.37
N GLY A 527 -7.39 -22.75 36.20
CA GLY A 527 -7.32 -23.88 37.14
C GLY A 527 -8.02 -23.66 38.49
N VAL A 528 -8.69 -22.51 38.68
CA VAL A 528 -9.41 -22.14 39.91
C VAL A 528 -10.80 -21.59 39.57
N SER A 529 -11.77 -21.82 40.44
CA SER A 529 -13.12 -21.28 40.28
C SER A 529 -13.14 -19.75 40.51
N PHE A 530 -14.19 -19.09 40.04
CA PHE A 530 -14.35 -17.63 40.22
C PHE A 530 -14.38 -17.24 41.71
N ASN A 531 -15.06 -18.01 42.57
CA ASN A 531 -15.17 -17.70 43.99
C ASN A 531 -13.83 -17.88 44.71
N GLU A 532 -13.08 -18.95 44.41
CA GLU A 532 -11.72 -19.14 44.92
C GLU A 532 -10.80 -17.99 44.49
N LEU A 533 -10.93 -17.53 43.24
CA LEU A 533 -10.16 -16.40 42.72
C LEU A 533 -10.48 -15.09 43.45
N VAL A 534 -11.75 -14.83 43.78
CA VAL A 534 -12.16 -13.67 44.60
C VAL A 534 -11.53 -13.74 45.99
N VAL A 535 -11.55 -14.90 46.65
CA VAL A 535 -10.92 -15.10 47.97
C VAL A 535 -9.41 -14.86 47.90
N GLN A 536 -8.74 -15.42 46.90
CA GLN A 536 -7.29 -15.20 46.68
C GLN A 536 -6.97 -13.71 46.48
N ALA A 537 -7.78 -13.01 45.68
CA ALA A 537 -7.59 -11.60 45.41
C ALA A 537 -7.79 -10.74 46.68
N LYS A 538 -8.84 -11.01 47.48
CA LYS A 538 -9.07 -10.32 48.77
C LYS A 538 -7.92 -10.53 49.74
N ARG A 539 -7.45 -11.77 49.89
CA ARG A 539 -6.28 -12.11 50.72
C ARG A 539 -5.03 -11.37 50.26
N ALA A 540 -4.78 -11.30 48.95
CA ALA A 540 -3.62 -10.61 48.39
C ALA A 540 -3.63 -9.09 48.67
N ARG A 541 -4.82 -8.49 48.84
CA ARG A 541 -4.98 -7.08 49.19
C ARG A 541 -4.99 -6.80 50.70
N GLY A 542 -4.98 -7.83 51.54
CA GLY A 542 -5.08 -7.70 52.99
C GLY A 542 -6.48 -7.31 53.49
N GLU A 543 -7.53 -7.58 52.70
CA GLU A 543 -8.92 -7.39 53.15
C GLU A 543 -9.29 -8.51 54.13
N PRO A 544 -9.98 -8.19 55.25
CA PRO A 544 -10.44 -9.21 56.18
C PRO A 544 -11.42 -10.15 55.48
N GLU A 545 -11.27 -11.45 55.68
CA GLU A 545 -12.29 -12.42 55.24
C GLU A 545 -13.59 -12.04 55.93
N SER A 546 -14.61 -11.68 55.14
CA SER A 546 -15.97 -11.58 55.65
C SER A 546 -16.34 -12.96 56.20
N SER A 547 -16.40 -13.04 57.53
CA SER A 547 -16.95 -14.18 58.24
C SER A 547 -18.42 -14.30 57.83
N ASP A 548 -18.70 -15.18 56.87
CA ASP A 548 -20.07 -15.58 56.57
C ASP A 548 -20.59 -16.40 57.76
N THR A 549 -21.53 -15.81 58.50
CA THR A 549 -22.60 -16.50 59.22
C THR A 549 -23.87 -16.46 58.39
#